data_AF-A0A357V6P7-F1
#
_entry.id   AF-A0A357V6P7-F1
#
_cell.length_a   1.000
_cell.length_b   1.000
_cell.length_c   1.000
_cell.angle_alpha   90.00
_cell.angle_beta   90.00
_cell.angle_gamma   90.00
#
_symmetry.space_group_name_H-M   'P 1'
#
loop_
_entity.id
_entity.type
_entity.pdbx_description
1 polymer ?
#
loop_
_entity_poly.entity_id
_entity_poly.type
_entity_poly.pdbx_seq_one_letter_code
_entity_poly.pdbx_strand_id
1 'polypeptide(L)'
;ALENSTQTRLAYVLTGDAETDRISRLGLTGLSLIVRRRTAAELSDPQGVDPDRDDLSFFPLMYWPVTAGAADMTETARIKVNAYMQNGGTILFDTRDRAGGADLGELRALARKLDIPPLVVAPANHVLTRSFYLLQDFPGRWTGSALWVERAGARINDGVSPVLAGGNDWAAAWALDEDTQQALFPAVPGGERQRELAFRFGINLVMYVLTGNYKADQVHLPAIIRRLGQ
;
A
#
# COMPACT_ATOMS: atom_id res chain seq x y z
N ALA A 1 4.83 -19.69 6.93
CA ALA A 1 6.21 -19.25 7.18
C ALA A 1 7.15 -19.64 6.03
N LEU A 2 7.39 -20.93 5.75
CA LEU A 2 8.36 -21.37 4.73
C LEU A 2 8.00 -20.98 3.28
N GLU A 3 6.71 -21.00 2.91
CA GLU A 3 6.28 -20.53 1.57
C GLU A 3 6.46 -19.01 1.38
N ASN A 4 6.37 -18.24 2.47
CA ASN A 4 6.53 -16.78 2.44
C ASN A 4 8.00 -16.35 2.43
N SER A 5 8.94 -17.24 2.79
CA SER A 5 10.37 -16.97 2.70
C SER A 5 10.95 -17.28 1.31
N THR A 6 10.20 -17.96 0.44
CA THR A 6 10.67 -18.42 -0.88
C THR A 6 10.01 -17.68 -2.04
N GLN A 7 8.87 -17.03 -1.81
CA GLN A 7 8.14 -16.28 -2.82
C GLN A 7 7.60 -14.97 -2.26
N THR A 8 7.81 -13.88 -2.98
CA THR A 8 7.29 -12.56 -2.59
C THR A 8 5.76 -12.53 -2.75
N ARG A 9 5.06 -12.12 -1.69
CA ARG A 9 3.60 -12.03 -1.64
C ARG A 9 3.18 -10.71 -1.01
N LEU A 10 2.04 -10.18 -1.44
CA LEU A 10 1.37 -9.08 -0.74
C LEU A 10 0.47 -9.67 0.35
N ALA A 11 0.21 -8.92 1.42
CA ALA A 11 -0.78 -9.33 2.41
C ALA A 11 -1.97 -8.37 2.45
N TYR A 12 -3.12 -8.87 2.93
CA TYR A 12 -4.22 -8.03 3.39
C TYR A 12 -4.60 -8.41 4.82
N VAL A 13 -4.90 -7.42 5.65
CA VAL A 13 -5.33 -7.67 7.04
C VAL A 13 -6.77 -8.17 7.04
N LEU A 14 -7.01 -9.29 7.72
CA LEU A 14 -8.35 -9.84 7.94
C LEU A 14 -9.11 -8.95 8.92
N THR A 15 -10.27 -8.48 8.49
CA THR A 15 -11.14 -7.58 9.28
C THR A 15 -12.20 -8.33 10.07
N GLY A 16 -12.48 -9.57 9.69
CA GLY A 16 -13.63 -10.34 10.18
C GLY A 16 -14.93 -10.04 9.42
N ASP A 17 -14.94 -9.05 8.52
CA ASP A 17 -16.03 -8.82 7.57
C ASP A 17 -15.75 -9.58 6.26
N ALA A 18 -16.55 -10.61 6.00
CA ALA A 18 -16.31 -11.52 4.88
C ALA A 18 -16.34 -10.82 3.51
N GLU A 19 -17.15 -9.77 3.35
CA GLU A 19 -17.20 -9.01 2.10
C GLU A 19 -15.92 -8.19 1.89
N THR A 20 -15.49 -7.46 2.93
CA THR A 20 -14.25 -6.66 2.90
C THR A 20 -13.03 -7.53 2.68
N ASP A 21 -12.94 -8.67 3.36
CA ASP A 21 -11.82 -9.61 3.22
C ASP A 21 -11.80 -10.21 1.81
N ARG A 22 -12.98 -10.54 1.25
CA ARG A 22 -13.11 -11.02 -0.14
C ARG A 22 -12.68 -9.96 -1.15
N ILE A 23 -13.09 -8.70 -0.98
CA ILE A 23 -12.70 -7.59 -1.87
C ILE A 23 -11.19 -7.36 -1.80
N SER A 24 -10.61 -7.40 -0.59
CA SER A 24 -9.17 -7.24 -0.38
C SER A 24 -8.39 -8.35 -1.08
N ARG A 25 -8.82 -9.60 -0.93
CA ARG A 25 -8.26 -10.76 -1.66
C ARG A 25 -8.30 -10.55 -3.17
N LEU A 26 -9.48 -10.32 -3.73
CA LEU A 26 -9.66 -10.16 -5.18
C LEU A 26 -8.89 -8.96 -5.74
N GLY A 27 -8.87 -7.85 -5.00
CA GLY A 27 -8.12 -6.66 -5.33
C GLY A 27 -6.61 -6.92 -5.42
N LEU A 28 -6.04 -7.53 -4.39
CA LEU A 28 -4.62 -7.86 -4.40
C LEU A 28 -4.25 -8.97 -5.39
N THR A 29 -5.14 -9.94 -5.63
CA THR A 29 -4.93 -10.95 -6.69
C THR A 29 -4.87 -10.28 -8.06
N GLY A 30 -5.81 -9.38 -8.35
CA GLY A 30 -5.82 -8.58 -9.58
C GLY A 30 -4.58 -7.69 -9.70
N LEU A 31 -4.15 -7.06 -8.62
CA LEU A 31 -2.92 -6.27 -8.60
C LEU A 31 -1.68 -7.14 -8.88
N SER A 32 -1.52 -8.28 -8.19
CA SER A 32 -0.40 -9.21 -8.40
C SER A 32 -0.35 -9.73 -9.84
N LEU A 33 -1.50 -10.03 -10.44
CA LEU A 33 -1.60 -10.40 -11.85
C LEU A 33 -1.09 -9.29 -12.77
N ILE A 34 -1.54 -8.06 -12.55
CA ILE A 34 -1.19 -6.92 -13.40
C ILE A 34 0.27 -6.49 -13.22
N VAL A 35 0.83 -6.61 -12.01
CA VAL A 35 2.25 -6.44 -11.74
C VAL A 35 3.06 -7.44 -12.57
N ARG A 36 2.78 -8.74 -12.46
CA ARG A 36 3.48 -9.78 -13.24
C ARG A 36 3.39 -9.59 -14.75
N ARG A 37 2.26 -9.05 -15.24
CA ARG A 37 2.08 -8.77 -16.68
C ARG A 37 2.86 -7.55 -17.18
N ARG A 38 3.14 -6.58 -16.31
CA ARG A 38 3.65 -5.26 -16.73
C ARG A 38 5.05 -4.94 -16.18
N THR A 39 5.58 -5.76 -15.28
CA THR A 39 6.92 -5.61 -14.69
C THR A 39 7.62 -6.96 -14.66
N ALA A 40 8.91 -6.97 -14.29
CA ALA A 40 9.67 -8.20 -14.06
C ALA A 40 9.53 -8.75 -12.62
N ALA A 41 8.67 -8.15 -11.79
CA ALA A 41 8.48 -8.58 -10.41
C ALA A 41 7.55 -9.81 -10.38
N GLU A 42 8.03 -10.88 -9.75
CA GLU A 42 7.26 -12.10 -9.53
C GLU A 42 6.54 -12.02 -8.18
N LEU A 43 5.21 -11.90 -8.23
CA LEU A 43 4.34 -11.93 -7.05
C LEU A 43 3.47 -13.17 -7.06
N SER A 44 3.55 -13.96 -6.00
CA SER A 44 2.61 -15.05 -5.75
C SER A 44 1.27 -14.53 -5.23
N ASP A 45 0.31 -15.44 -5.07
CA ASP A 45 -1.02 -15.10 -4.58
C ASP A 45 -0.96 -14.41 -3.20
N PRO A 46 -1.76 -13.35 -3.00
CA PRO A 46 -1.75 -12.59 -1.76
C PRO A 46 -2.30 -13.42 -0.60
N GLN A 47 -1.89 -13.07 0.62
CA GLN A 47 -2.28 -13.78 1.83
C GLN A 47 -3.13 -12.88 2.75
N GLY A 48 -4.26 -13.42 3.23
CA GLY A 48 -4.98 -12.83 4.36
C GLY A 48 -4.21 -13.11 5.65
N VAL A 49 -3.96 -12.07 6.45
CA VAL A 49 -3.20 -12.18 7.71
C VAL A 49 -4.01 -11.67 8.90
N ASP A 50 -3.90 -12.40 10.01
CA ASP A 50 -4.36 -11.99 11.34
C ASP A 50 -3.14 -11.48 12.13
N PRO A 51 -3.05 -10.16 12.41
CA PRO A 51 -1.93 -9.59 13.15
C PRO A 51 -1.69 -10.19 14.54
N ASP A 52 -2.69 -10.81 15.17
CA ASP A 52 -2.50 -11.47 16.46
C ASP A 52 -1.75 -12.79 16.32
N ARG A 53 -2.00 -13.52 15.24
CA ARG A 53 -1.56 -14.91 15.09
C ARG A 53 -0.37 -15.04 14.17
N ASP A 54 -0.41 -14.36 13.04
CA ASP A 54 0.53 -14.56 11.94
C ASP A 54 1.84 -13.80 12.16
N ASP A 55 2.86 -14.23 11.40
CA ASP A 55 4.15 -13.56 11.30
C ASP A 55 4.13 -12.63 10.07
N LEU A 56 4.25 -11.33 10.34
CA LEU A 56 4.14 -10.26 9.35
C LEU A 56 5.46 -9.98 8.62
N SER A 57 6.58 -10.49 9.12
CA SER A 57 7.94 -10.12 8.66
C SER A 57 8.24 -10.46 7.20
N PHE A 58 7.45 -11.34 6.59
CA PHE A 58 7.66 -11.82 5.22
C PHE A 58 7.02 -10.96 4.13
N PHE A 59 6.22 -9.97 4.49
CA PHE A 59 5.43 -9.21 3.52
C PHE A 59 6.04 -7.82 3.26
N PRO A 60 6.47 -7.49 2.03
CA PRO A 60 6.96 -6.13 1.74
C PRO A 60 5.86 -5.07 1.83
N LEU A 61 4.60 -5.47 1.60
CA LEU A 61 3.43 -4.58 1.63
C LEU A 61 2.21 -5.31 2.19
N MET A 62 1.55 -4.67 3.15
CA MET A 62 0.24 -5.05 3.64
C MET A 62 -0.81 -4.00 3.25
N TYR A 63 -1.94 -4.45 2.72
CA TYR A 63 -3.14 -3.64 2.55
C TYR A 63 -4.02 -3.78 3.80
N TRP A 64 -4.44 -2.66 4.38
CA TRP A 64 -5.30 -2.65 5.55
C TRP A 64 -6.57 -1.84 5.27
N PRO A 65 -7.70 -2.48 4.98
CA PRO A 65 -8.98 -1.79 4.89
C PRO A 65 -9.39 -1.31 6.30
N VAL A 66 -9.51 -0.01 6.50
CA VAL A 66 -9.87 0.59 7.78
C VAL A 66 -11.39 0.54 7.93
N THR A 67 -11.87 -0.48 8.63
CA THR A 67 -13.29 -0.66 8.99
C THR A 67 -13.59 -0.08 10.37
N ALA A 68 -14.87 0.06 10.71
CA ALA A 68 -15.29 0.38 12.08
C ALA A 68 -14.70 -0.65 13.06
N GLY A 69 -14.13 -0.18 14.17
CA GLY A 69 -13.49 -1.05 15.15
C GLY A 69 -12.11 -1.57 14.75
N ALA A 70 -11.52 -1.11 13.63
CA ALA A 70 -10.14 -1.49 13.27
C ALA A 70 -9.12 -1.14 14.38
N ALA A 71 -9.41 -0.13 15.19
CA ALA A 71 -8.61 0.21 16.35
C ALA A 71 -8.71 -0.84 17.47
N ASP A 72 -9.71 -1.71 17.51
CA ASP A 72 -9.91 -2.72 18.55
C ASP A 72 -8.99 -3.95 18.34
N MET A 73 -7.69 -3.69 18.27
CA MET A 73 -6.63 -4.70 18.21
C MET A 73 -6.14 -5.07 19.60
N THR A 74 -5.64 -6.29 19.75
CA THR A 74 -4.96 -6.70 20.98
C THR A 74 -3.57 -6.06 21.09
N GLU A 75 -2.99 -6.10 22.29
CA GLU A 75 -1.62 -5.65 22.52
C GLU A 75 -0.59 -6.44 21.70
N THR A 76 -0.85 -7.74 21.45
CA THR A 76 0.01 -8.59 20.63
C THR A 76 0.04 -8.11 19.18
N ALA A 77 -1.13 -7.87 18.58
CA ALA A 77 -1.24 -7.28 17.25
C ALA A 77 -0.53 -5.93 17.17
N ARG A 78 -0.74 -5.05 18.16
CA ARG A 78 -0.09 -3.73 18.22
C ARG A 78 1.43 -3.85 18.16
N ILE A 79 2.02 -4.70 19.01
CA ILE A 79 3.48 -4.93 19.06
C ILE A 79 3.99 -5.47 17.73
N LYS A 80 3.33 -6.48 17.15
CA LYS A 80 3.73 -7.10 15.89
C LYS A 80 3.66 -6.11 14.71
N VAL A 81 2.60 -5.31 14.62
CA VAL A 81 2.43 -4.30 13.56
C VAL A 81 3.46 -3.18 13.71
N ASN A 82 3.74 -2.73 14.93
CA ASN A 82 4.78 -1.72 15.16
C ASN A 82 6.17 -2.26 14.80
N ALA A 83 6.48 -3.50 15.19
CA ALA A 83 7.73 -4.17 14.81
C ALA A 83 7.85 -4.34 13.28
N TYR A 84 6.76 -4.72 12.61
CA TYR A 84 6.70 -4.81 11.15
C TYR A 84 7.09 -3.50 10.47
N MET A 85 6.47 -2.38 10.88
CA MET A 85 6.79 -1.05 10.33
C MET A 85 8.20 -0.58 10.68
N GLN A 86 8.70 -0.91 11.88
CA GLN A 86 10.07 -0.60 12.29
C GLN A 86 11.11 -1.37 11.45
N ASN A 87 10.78 -2.57 11.01
CA ASN A 87 11.67 -3.43 10.21
C ASN A 87 11.52 -3.24 8.69
N GLY A 88 10.95 -2.11 8.24
CA GLY A 88 10.86 -1.75 6.82
C GLY A 88 9.59 -2.25 6.10
N GLY A 89 8.67 -2.89 6.83
CA GLY A 89 7.35 -3.24 6.31
C GLY A 89 6.52 -2.01 5.98
N THR A 90 5.79 -2.05 4.86
CA THR A 90 4.92 -0.95 4.43
C THR A 90 3.45 -1.33 4.56
N ILE A 91 2.62 -0.42 5.08
CA ILE A 91 1.16 -0.59 5.18
C ILE A 91 0.46 0.48 4.35
N LEU A 92 -0.48 0.05 3.49
CA LEU A 92 -1.46 0.92 2.85
C LEU A 92 -2.79 0.82 3.61
N PHE A 93 -3.10 1.84 4.42
CA PHE A 93 -4.41 1.98 5.06
C PHE A 93 -5.42 2.58 4.08
N ASP A 94 -6.52 1.88 3.85
CA ASP A 94 -7.59 2.34 2.96
C ASP A 94 -8.89 2.48 3.73
N THR A 95 -9.35 3.71 3.94
CA THR A 95 -10.64 3.99 4.60
C THR A 95 -11.83 3.78 3.67
N ARG A 96 -11.59 3.51 2.38
CA ARG A 96 -12.61 3.18 1.36
C ARG A 96 -13.74 4.20 1.24
N ASP A 97 -13.46 5.45 1.63
CA ASP A 97 -14.47 6.49 1.77
C ASP A 97 -14.77 7.20 0.45
N ARG A 98 -15.99 6.98 -0.05
CA ARG A 98 -16.52 7.63 -1.25
C ARG A 98 -16.67 9.16 -1.11
N ALA A 99 -16.83 9.68 0.11
CA ALA A 99 -17.12 11.10 0.34
C ALA A 99 -15.90 12.02 0.19
N GLY A 100 -14.71 11.48 -0.11
CA GLY A 100 -13.48 12.27 -0.20
C GLY A 100 -12.94 12.71 1.17
N GLY A 101 -13.61 12.30 2.24
CA GLY A 101 -13.27 12.65 3.60
C GLY A 101 -12.17 11.77 4.15
N ALA A 102 -12.08 10.49 3.79
CA ALA A 102 -11.62 9.46 4.73
C ALA A 102 -12.38 9.58 6.06
N ASP A 103 -12.83 8.46 6.63
CA ASP A 103 -13.09 8.49 8.07
C ASP A 103 -11.72 8.61 8.77
N LEU A 104 -11.21 9.83 8.80
CA LEU A 104 -9.97 10.19 9.47
C LEU A 104 -10.12 9.91 10.95
N GLY A 105 -11.33 9.77 11.50
CA GLY A 105 -11.58 9.36 12.88
C GLY A 105 -10.99 7.98 13.15
N GLU A 106 -11.38 6.99 12.37
CA GLU A 106 -10.89 5.61 12.49
C GLU A 106 -9.39 5.51 12.17
N LEU A 107 -8.94 6.12 11.07
CA LEU A 107 -7.51 6.14 10.75
C LEU A 107 -6.68 6.82 11.85
N ARG A 108 -7.16 7.92 12.45
CA ARG A 108 -6.49 8.57 13.58
C ARG A 108 -6.56 7.73 14.84
N ALA A 109 -7.64 6.99 15.09
CA ALA A 109 -7.76 6.09 16.23
C ALA A 109 -6.74 4.95 16.12
N LEU A 110 -6.62 4.37 14.92
CA LEU A 110 -5.63 3.37 14.58
C LEU A 110 -4.21 3.90 14.72
N ALA A 111 -3.93 5.08 14.16
CA ALA A 111 -2.63 5.74 14.22
C ALA A 111 -2.23 6.23 15.62
N ARG A 112 -3.15 6.33 16.59
CA ARG A 112 -2.81 6.58 18.00
C ARG A 112 -2.39 5.31 18.73
N LYS A 113 -2.90 4.15 18.32
CA LYS A 113 -2.55 2.85 18.92
C LYS A 113 -1.28 2.27 18.31
N LEU A 114 -1.15 2.41 17.01
CA LEU A 114 0.06 2.08 16.27
C LEU A 114 1.05 3.24 16.42
N ASP A 115 2.35 2.99 16.51
CA ASP A 115 3.38 4.04 16.70
C ASP A 115 3.64 4.80 15.38
N ILE A 116 2.55 5.24 14.72
CA ILE A 116 2.56 5.88 13.40
C ILE A 116 2.91 7.36 13.59
N PRO A 117 4.00 7.85 12.98
CA PRO A 117 4.35 9.26 13.00
C PRO A 117 3.28 10.14 12.34
N PRO A 118 3.33 11.47 12.55
CA PRO A 118 2.42 12.39 11.88
C PRO A 118 2.44 12.21 10.35
N LEU A 119 1.25 11.99 9.78
CA LEU A 119 1.06 11.89 8.34
C LEU A 119 0.88 13.28 7.72
N VAL A 120 1.40 13.43 6.51
CA VAL A 120 1.23 14.61 5.66
C VAL A 120 0.70 14.18 4.30
N VAL A 121 0.03 15.08 3.59
CA VAL A 121 -0.35 14.83 2.20
C VAL A 121 0.91 14.59 1.38
N ALA A 122 0.91 13.54 0.56
CA ALA A 122 2.00 13.20 -0.34
C ALA A 122 2.27 14.39 -1.27
N PRO A 123 3.48 14.96 -1.26
CA PRO A 123 3.79 16.09 -2.11
C PRO A 123 3.78 15.66 -3.59
N ALA A 124 3.53 16.60 -4.49
CA ALA A 124 3.48 16.32 -5.94
C ALA A 124 4.77 15.70 -6.51
N ASN A 125 5.91 15.91 -5.83
CA ASN A 125 7.19 15.32 -6.20
C ASN A 125 7.55 14.05 -5.39
N HIS A 126 6.60 13.46 -4.64
CA HIS A 126 6.82 12.21 -3.90
C HIS A 126 7.28 11.09 -4.83
N VAL A 127 8.17 10.20 -4.37
CA VAL A 127 8.76 9.14 -5.19
C VAL A 127 7.68 8.23 -5.82
N LEU A 128 6.58 7.96 -5.10
CA LEU A 128 5.42 7.21 -5.61
C LEU A 128 4.82 7.75 -6.91
N THR A 129 5.00 9.03 -7.24
CA THR A 129 4.53 9.59 -8.53
C THR A 129 5.35 9.10 -9.73
N ARG A 130 6.52 8.50 -9.48
CA ARG A 130 7.49 8.11 -10.51
C ARG A 130 8.23 6.78 -10.20
N SER A 131 7.67 5.96 -9.32
CA SER A 131 8.26 4.66 -8.96
C SER A 131 8.25 3.67 -10.13
N PHE A 132 7.29 3.76 -11.05
CA PHE A 132 7.29 2.99 -12.30
C PHE A 132 6.64 3.78 -13.45
N TYR A 133 5.38 4.14 -13.31
CA TYR A 133 4.66 5.11 -14.14
C TYR A 133 4.83 6.53 -13.61
N LEU A 134 4.66 7.51 -14.50
CA LEU A 134 4.46 8.90 -14.12
C LEU A 134 2.98 9.14 -13.81
N LEU A 135 2.70 9.58 -12.58
CA LEU A 135 1.36 9.87 -12.07
C LEU A 135 1.31 11.27 -11.47
N GLN A 136 0.14 11.89 -11.54
CA GLN A 136 -0.16 13.16 -10.85
C GLN A 136 -0.97 12.91 -9.58
N ASP A 137 -1.92 11.96 -9.65
CA ASP A 137 -2.81 11.58 -8.57
C ASP A 137 -2.82 10.06 -8.36
N PHE A 138 -3.45 9.62 -7.27
CA PHE A 138 -3.51 8.21 -6.84
C PHE A 138 -4.94 7.68 -6.77
N PRO A 139 -5.71 7.69 -7.88
CA PRO A 139 -7.11 7.28 -7.85
C PRO A 139 -7.23 5.77 -7.56
N GLY A 140 -8.37 5.39 -7.02
CA GLY A 140 -8.81 4.00 -6.85
C GLY A 140 -10.18 3.85 -7.50
N ARG A 141 -11.10 3.15 -6.82
CA ARG A 141 -12.50 3.12 -7.24
C ARG A 141 -13.12 4.50 -7.13
N TRP A 142 -12.68 5.27 -6.13
CA TRP A 142 -12.98 6.69 -5.96
C TRP A 142 -11.77 7.56 -6.31
N THR A 143 -12.01 8.86 -6.41
CA THR A 143 -10.98 9.88 -6.62
C THR A 143 -11.31 11.12 -5.79
N GLY A 144 -10.34 12.02 -5.65
CA GLY A 144 -10.47 13.26 -4.88
C GLY A 144 -9.93 13.19 -3.45
N SER A 145 -9.73 11.99 -2.89
CA SER A 145 -9.06 11.83 -1.61
C SER A 145 -7.55 11.96 -1.76
N ALA A 146 -6.91 12.70 -0.84
CA ALA A 146 -5.47 12.79 -0.77
C ALA A 146 -4.83 11.46 -0.34
N LEU A 147 -3.65 11.15 -0.88
CA LEU A 147 -2.76 10.15 -0.32
C LEU A 147 -1.94 10.80 0.79
N TRP A 148 -1.92 10.18 1.96
CA TRP A 148 -1.14 10.57 3.12
C TRP A 148 0.07 9.65 3.26
N VAL A 149 1.21 10.22 3.61
CA VAL A 149 2.49 9.55 3.82
C VAL A 149 3.08 10.00 5.14
N GLU A 150 4.01 9.22 5.71
CA GLU A 150 4.80 9.72 6.84
C GLU A 150 5.59 10.97 6.44
N ARG A 151 5.69 11.92 7.37
CA ARG A 151 6.56 13.09 7.16
C ARG A 151 8.01 12.63 7.02
N ALA A 152 8.68 13.06 5.95
CA ALA A 152 10.08 12.76 5.71
C ALA A 152 10.96 13.16 6.92
N GLY A 153 11.91 12.29 7.28
CA GLY A 153 12.78 12.46 8.45
C GLY A 153 12.18 11.98 9.79
N ALA A 154 10.95 11.47 9.80
CA ALA A 154 10.37 10.85 11.00
C ALA A 154 11.04 9.49 11.34
N ARG A 155 11.57 8.78 10.34
CA ARG A 155 12.32 7.53 10.47
C ARG A 155 13.45 7.44 9.44
N ILE A 156 14.48 6.67 9.74
CA ILE A 156 15.56 6.31 8.81
C ILE A 156 15.19 4.97 8.16
N ASN A 157 14.14 4.96 7.33
CA ASN A 157 13.74 3.78 6.55
C ASN A 157 13.99 4.04 5.05
N ASP A 158 15.26 4.24 4.67
CA ASP A 158 15.76 4.24 3.28
C ASP A 158 14.87 4.94 2.22
N GLY A 159 14.17 6.03 2.59
CA GLY A 159 13.28 6.77 1.68
C GLY A 159 11.91 6.11 1.39
N VAL A 160 11.63 4.93 1.95
CA VAL A 160 10.32 4.26 1.88
C VAL A 160 9.48 4.64 3.10
N SER A 161 8.29 5.19 2.87
CA SER A 161 7.31 5.52 3.89
C SER A 161 6.67 4.21 4.38
N PRO A 162 6.87 3.80 5.64
CA PRO A 162 6.24 2.61 6.21
C PRO A 162 4.72 2.70 6.23
N VAL A 163 4.18 3.92 6.23
CA VAL A 163 2.74 4.15 6.24
C VAL A 163 2.31 4.98 5.04
N LEU A 164 1.28 4.48 4.38
CA LEU A 164 0.50 5.14 3.35
C LEU A 164 -0.96 5.09 3.75
N ALA A 165 -1.72 6.15 3.54
CA ALA A 165 -3.14 6.15 3.86
C ALA A 165 -3.97 6.97 2.88
N GLY A 166 -5.21 6.53 2.62
CA GLY A 166 -6.20 7.29 1.87
C GLY A 166 -7.54 6.59 1.86
N GLY A 167 -8.46 7.07 1.03
CA GLY A 167 -9.85 6.58 1.02
C GLY A 167 -10.36 6.24 -0.36
N ASN A 168 -9.49 5.91 -1.31
CA ASN A 168 -9.91 5.75 -2.71
C ASN A 168 -10.44 4.35 -3.04
N ASP A 169 -10.55 3.42 -2.07
CA ASP A 169 -11.06 2.04 -2.27
C ASP A 169 -10.28 1.33 -3.40
N TRP A 170 -8.96 1.23 -3.23
CA TRP A 170 -8.04 0.74 -4.23
C TRP A 170 -8.22 -0.75 -4.51
N ALA A 171 -8.46 -1.57 -3.46
CA ALA A 171 -8.72 -2.99 -3.64
C ALA A 171 -9.91 -3.24 -4.58
N ALA A 172 -10.99 -2.48 -4.45
CA ALA A 172 -12.14 -2.62 -5.34
C ALA A 172 -11.82 -2.20 -6.79
N ALA A 173 -10.96 -1.20 -7.01
CA ALA A 173 -10.53 -0.85 -8.36
C ALA A 173 -9.65 -1.93 -9.02
N TRP A 174 -8.85 -2.63 -8.23
CA TRP A 174 -7.97 -3.71 -8.68
C TRP A 174 -8.68 -5.06 -8.79
N ALA A 175 -9.86 -5.20 -8.20
CA ALA A 175 -10.58 -6.47 -8.16
C ALA A 175 -11.11 -6.86 -9.55
N LEU A 176 -10.60 -7.98 -10.03
CA LEU A 176 -11.01 -8.64 -11.26
C LEU A 176 -11.73 -9.95 -10.93
N ASP A 177 -12.65 -10.33 -11.79
CA ASP A 177 -13.24 -11.66 -11.81
C ASP A 177 -12.17 -12.70 -12.14
N GLU A 178 -12.15 -13.81 -11.42
CA GLU A 178 -11.08 -14.82 -11.51
C GLU A 178 -11.08 -15.53 -12.87
N ASP A 179 -12.26 -15.72 -13.48
CA ASP A 179 -12.43 -16.42 -14.76
C ASP A 179 -12.33 -15.49 -15.96
N THR A 180 -13.10 -14.40 -15.94
CA THR A 180 -13.26 -13.50 -17.10
C THR A 180 -12.23 -12.37 -17.13
N GLN A 181 -11.55 -12.12 -16.01
CA GLN A 181 -10.67 -10.97 -15.79
C GLN A 181 -11.35 -9.61 -16.03
N GLN A 182 -12.68 -9.57 -16.01
CA GLN A 182 -13.45 -8.34 -16.05
C GLN A 182 -13.45 -7.66 -14.68
N ALA A 183 -13.49 -6.34 -14.66
CA ALA A 183 -13.52 -5.60 -13.41
C ALA A 183 -14.84 -5.81 -12.65
N LEU A 184 -14.75 -6.11 -11.35
CA LEU A 184 -15.92 -6.42 -10.52
C LEU A 184 -16.67 -5.17 -10.02
N PHE A 185 -15.96 -4.06 -9.83
CA PHE A 185 -16.53 -2.82 -9.29
C PHE A 185 -16.28 -1.65 -10.24
N PRO A 186 -17.25 -0.75 -10.46
CA PRO A 186 -17.06 0.42 -11.32
C PRO A 186 -16.12 1.43 -10.65
N ALA A 187 -15.13 1.93 -11.40
CA ALA A 187 -14.36 3.11 -11.00
C ALA A 187 -15.15 4.38 -11.37
N VAL A 188 -15.37 5.25 -10.40
CA VAL A 188 -16.25 6.42 -10.54
C VAL A 188 -15.52 7.69 -10.11
N PRO A 189 -15.70 8.80 -10.85
CA PRO A 189 -16.52 8.97 -12.06
C PRO A 189 -15.82 8.61 -13.37
N GLY A 190 -14.51 8.34 -13.34
CA GLY A 190 -13.67 8.29 -14.55
C GLY A 190 -13.64 6.96 -15.32
N GLY A 191 -14.42 5.96 -14.91
CA GLY A 191 -14.54 4.67 -15.61
C GLY A 191 -13.20 3.97 -15.82
N GLU A 192 -13.02 3.33 -16.97
CA GLU A 192 -11.84 2.50 -17.26
C GLU A 192 -10.52 3.28 -17.30
N ARG A 193 -10.55 4.58 -17.66
CA ARG A 193 -9.35 5.43 -17.56
C ARG A 193 -8.90 5.60 -16.11
N GLN A 194 -9.85 5.81 -15.19
CA GLN A 194 -9.55 5.90 -13.76
C GLN A 194 -9.04 4.55 -13.22
N ARG A 195 -9.64 3.44 -13.64
CA ARG A 195 -9.18 2.10 -13.25
C ARG A 195 -7.76 1.81 -13.72
N GLU A 196 -7.42 2.18 -14.95
CA GLU A 196 -6.06 2.06 -15.47
C GLU A 196 -5.08 2.89 -14.62
N LEU A 197 -5.44 4.12 -14.22
CA LEU A 197 -4.63 4.90 -13.29
C LEU A 197 -4.52 4.25 -11.91
N ALA A 198 -5.59 3.61 -11.41
CA ALA A 198 -5.55 2.86 -10.17
C ALA A 198 -4.57 1.68 -10.26
N PHE A 199 -4.57 0.91 -11.36
CA PHE A 199 -3.57 -0.14 -11.57
C PHE A 199 -2.15 0.41 -11.66
N ARG A 200 -1.95 1.56 -12.31
CA ARG A 200 -0.63 2.22 -12.34
C ARG A 200 -0.18 2.67 -10.96
N PHE A 201 -1.10 3.18 -10.12
CA PHE A 201 -0.79 3.49 -8.73
C PHE A 201 -0.39 2.22 -7.97
N GLY A 202 -1.14 1.12 -8.11
CA GLY A 202 -0.80 -0.15 -7.48
C GLY A 202 0.58 -0.68 -7.92
N ILE A 203 0.91 -0.58 -9.21
CA ILE A 203 2.25 -0.93 -9.70
C ILE A 203 3.31 0.01 -9.11
N ASN A 204 3.07 1.33 -9.09
CA ASN A 204 4.01 2.27 -8.48
C ASN A 204 4.24 1.96 -7.01
N LEU A 205 3.20 1.59 -6.27
CA LEU A 205 3.27 1.20 -4.87
C LEU A 205 4.09 -0.08 -4.68
N VAL A 206 3.80 -1.13 -5.45
CA VAL A 206 4.56 -2.39 -5.39
C VAL A 206 6.03 -2.15 -5.75
N MET A 207 6.30 -1.41 -6.83
CA MET A 207 7.68 -1.12 -7.23
C MET A 207 8.39 -0.22 -6.20
N TYR A 208 7.68 0.72 -5.58
CA TYR A 208 8.20 1.56 -4.51
C TYR A 208 8.69 0.72 -3.32
N VAL A 209 7.88 -0.24 -2.85
CA VAL A 209 8.27 -1.09 -1.72
C VAL A 209 9.35 -2.11 -2.08
N LEU A 210 9.30 -2.70 -3.30
CA LEU A 210 10.22 -3.76 -3.69
C LEU A 210 11.62 -3.26 -4.08
N THR A 211 11.72 -2.03 -4.58
CA THR A 211 13.01 -1.48 -5.06
C THR A 211 13.70 -0.59 -4.05
N GLY A 212 13.03 -0.24 -2.95
CA GLY A 212 13.56 0.68 -1.95
C GLY A 212 14.15 1.94 -2.58
N ASN A 213 15.35 2.33 -2.12
CA ASN A 213 15.99 3.58 -2.51
C ASN A 213 16.78 3.57 -3.83
N TYR A 214 16.80 2.48 -4.63
CA TYR A 214 17.55 2.48 -5.91
C TYR A 214 17.20 3.68 -6.81
N LYS A 215 15.95 4.20 -6.71
CA LYS A 215 15.48 5.34 -7.50
C LYS A 215 15.69 6.72 -6.85
N ALA A 216 15.82 6.84 -5.53
CA ALA A 216 16.14 8.14 -4.92
C ALA A 216 17.66 8.39 -4.87
N ASP A 217 18.46 7.34 -4.76
CA ASP A 217 19.92 7.43 -4.75
C ASP A 217 20.51 7.84 -6.12
N GLN A 218 19.83 7.53 -7.23
CA GLN A 218 20.24 8.01 -8.56
C GLN A 218 20.23 9.54 -8.69
N VAL A 219 19.41 10.25 -7.90
CA VAL A 219 19.38 11.73 -7.90
C VAL A 219 20.58 12.30 -7.11
N HIS A 220 21.14 11.55 -6.17
CA HIS A 220 22.30 11.95 -5.35
C HIS A 220 23.64 11.44 -5.90
N LEU A 221 23.65 10.49 -6.84
CA LEU A 221 24.85 9.96 -7.50
C LEU A 221 25.82 11.04 -8.02
N PRO A 222 25.36 12.14 -8.67
CA PRO A 222 26.26 13.20 -9.15
C PRO A 222 26.98 13.97 -8.03
N ALA A 223 26.44 13.97 -6.81
CA ALA A 223 27.06 14.58 -5.63
C ALA A 223 28.05 13.64 -4.93
N ILE A 224 27.81 12.32 -5.00
CA ILE A 224 28.68 11.27 -4.45
C ILE A 224 29.93 11.10 -5.31
N ILE A 225 29.78 11.08 -6.65
CA ILE A 225 30.92 11.01 -7.60
C ILE A 225 31.86 12.21 -7.43
N ARG A 226 31.31 13.40 -7.13
CA ARG A 226 32.11 14.61 -6.89
C ARG A 226 32.94 14.58 -5.59
N ARG A 227 32.55 13.77 -4.61
CA ARG A 227 33.29 13.62 -3.34
C ARG A 227 34.33 12.50 -3.36
N LEU A 228 34.18 11.53 -4.27
CA LEU A 228 35.14 10.44 -4.48
C LEU A 228 36.22 10.78 -5.54
N GLY A 229 36.03 11.88 -6.28
CA GLY A 229 37.01 12.42 -7.23
C GLY A 229 37.94 13.50 -6.66
N GLN A 230 37.96 13.67 -5.33
CA GLN A 230 38.95 14.43 -4.57
C GLN A 230 39.71 13.45 -3.66
#